data_AF-A0A9N7V277-F1
#
_entry.id   AF-A0A9N7V277-F1
#
_cell.length_a   1.000
_cell.length_b   1.000
_cell.length_c   1.000
_cell.angle_alpha   90.00
_cell.angle_beta   90.00
_cell.angle_gamma   90.00
#
_symmetry.space_group_name_H-M   'P 1'
#
loop_
_entity.id
_entity.type
_entity.pdbx_description
1 polymer ?
#
loop_
_entity_poly.entity_id
_entity_poly.type
_entity_poly.pdbx_seq_one_letter_code
_entity_poly.pdbx_strand_id
1 'polypeptide(L)'
;MNYCGKYSALEHGVHVARADIDGNPMSLLDGLQDCENVTACIIQRKQDFETFLDGFEEQKIQDRLLSASEISHSYSQKLLVMTDKDKSTEDRVQQEYSLDPHYSVIVSKDCLYNESCCPEADGYTVVQIFGSVSEDGQSVSGLSGSSLAELMFKPSLTGTPVFSLNGSTSTHFQQNFMRFFQIRGIKAVLETNQENHQLYQVMDQPGSISSYTIPQRPVDHTIQYDHQQIIIMESDPVVRKAATFLYEKHPEVSSVYILDENQRPKLIHGASVPLSEDSRLVLVGHGAKDDSGEMRLSGYGAQDVAKVIQRTSRVSDTIKTTSVVAVRSDPTKSHPNPADRAS
;
A
#
# COMPACT_ATOMS: atom_id res chain seq x y z
N MET A 1 -12.00 -45.54 -0.43
CA MET A 1 -13.45 -45.28 -0.50
C MET A 1 -13.64 -43.78 -0.53
N ASN A 2 -14.25 -43.31 -1.61
CA ASN A 2 -14.57 -41.92 -1.91
C ASN A 2 -15.48 -41.32 -0.84
N TYR A 3 -15.31 -40.04 -0.50
CA TYR A 3 -16.44 -39.12 -0.36
C TYR A 3 -16.02 -37.70 -0.72
N CYS A 4 -16.61 -37.22 -1.81
CA CYS A 4 -16.57 -35.87 -2.33
C CYS A 4 -17.84 -35.16 -1.83
N GLY A 5 -17.71 -34.00 -1.19
CA GLY A 5 -18.82 -33.20 -0.67
C GLY A 5 -18.98 -31.90 -1.46
N LYS A 6 -20.04 -31.82 -2.26
CA LYS A 6 -20.49 -30.65 -3.01
C LYS A 6 -20.93 -29.53 -2.06
N TYR A 7 -20.47 -28.30 -2.31
CA TYR A 7 -21.20 -27.09 -1.90
C TYR A 7 -21.69 -26.38 -3.16
N SER A 8 -23.02 -26.34 -3.32
CA SER A 8 -23.73 -25.47 -4.25
C SER A 8 -23.94 -24.12 -3.59
N ALA A 9 -23.30 -23.06 -4.11
CA ALA A 9 -23.64 -21.68 -3.79
C ALA A 9 -24.31 -21.06 -5.02
N LEU A 10 -25.44 -20.40 -4.75
CA LEU A 10 -26.33 -19.77 -5.72
C LEU A 10 -25.59 -18.74 -6.57
N GLU A 11 -25.87 -18.80 -7.88
CA GLU A 11 -25.52 -17.81 -8.88
C GLU A 11 -26.04 -16.43 -8.47
N HIS A 12 -25.12 -15.47 -8.38
CA HIS A 12 -25.18 -14.12 -8.97
C HIS A 12 -23.74 -13.56 -8.88
N GLY A 13 -22.83 -14.20 -9.61
CA GLY A 13 -21.44 -13.77 -9.72
C GLY A 13 -21.26 -12.83 -10.91
N VAL A 14 -20.93 -11.57 -10.66
CA VAL A 14 -20.13 -10.80 -11.61
C VAL A 14 -18.72 -11.34 -11.49
N HIS A 15 -18.38 -12.30 -12.37
CA HIS A 15 -17.01 -12.73 -12.57
C HIS A 15 -16.21 -11.56 -13.15
N VAL A 16 -15.46 -10.85 -12.32
CA VAL A 16 -14.35 -10.03 -12.82
C VAL A 16 -13.20 -11.01 -13.07
N ALA A 17 -13.01 -11.36 -14.34
CA ALA A 17 -11.83 -12.12 -14.75
C ALA A 17 -10.59 -11.28 -14.42
N ARG A 18 -9.70 -11.80 -13.57
CA ARG A 18 -8.34 -11.29 -13.49
C ARG A 18 -7.71 -11.49 -14.86
N ALA A 19 -7.25 -10.42 -15.50
CA ALA A 19 -6.44 -10.54 -16.70
C ALA A 19 -5.13 -11.25 -16.33
N ASP A 20 -4.76 -12.28 -17.10
CA ASP A 20 -3.44 -12.92 -17.01
C ASP A 20 -2.39 -11.94 -17.55
N ILE A 21 -1.73 -11.19 -16.65
CA ILE A 21 -0.62 -10.26 -16.97
C ILE A 21 0.73 -11.01 -17.02
N ASP A 22 0.73 -12.34 -16.91
CA ASP A 22 1.92 -13.21 -16.93
C ASP A 22 2.64 -13.30 -18.29
N GLY A 23 2.17 -12.59 -19.32
CA GLY A 23 2.82 -12.51 -20.62
C GLY A 23 4.16 -11.75 -20.57
N ASN A 24 5.21 -12.32 -21.16
CA ASN A 24 6.48 -11.63 -21.37
C ASN A 24 6.27 -10.43 -22.31
N PRO A 25 6.58 -9.18 -21.93
CA PRO A 25 6.41 -8.02 -22.81
C PRO A 25 7.26 -8.11 -24.10
N MET A 26 8.34 -8.90 -24.10
CA MET A 26 9.15 -9.17 -25.30
C MET A 26 8.50 -10.18 -26.25
N SER A 27 7.61 -11.07 -25.77
CA SER A 27 6.88 -12.00 -26.66
C SER A 27 5.80 -11.31 -27.49
N LEU A 28 5.38 -10.09 -27.10
CA LEU A 28 4.54 -9.21 -27.91
C LEU A 28 5.28 -8.65 -29.14
N LEU A 29 6.60 -8.75 -29.20
CA LEU A 29 7.42 -8.32 -30.35
C LEU A 29 8.00 -9.49 -31.16
N ASP A 30 8.08 -10.68 -30.58
CA ASP A 30 8.49 -11.89 -31.31
C ASP A 30 7.35 -12.40 -32.21
N GLY A 31 7.60 -12.44 -33.52
CA GLY A 31 6.70 -13.09 -34.49
C GLY A 31 6.30 -12.29 -35.73
N LEU A 32 7.07 -11.27 -36.16
CA LEU A 32 6.81 -10.61 -37.46
C LEU A 32 7.05 -11.53 -38.68
N GLN A 33 7.67 -12.71 -38.49
CA GLN A 33 7.97 -13.68 -39.54
C GLN A 33 6.77 -14.54 -39.96
N ASP A 34 5.72 -14.66 -39.13
CA ASP A 34 4.56 -15.55 -39.36
C ASP A 34 3.25 -14.77 -39.68
N CYS A 35 3.33 -13.46 -39.91
CA CYS A 35 2.15 -12.65 -40.23
C CYS A 35 1.78 -12.76 -41.72
N GLU A 36 0.72 -13.49 -42.08
CA GLU A 36 0.20 -13.52 -43.47
C GLU A 36 -0.26 -12.13 -43.97
N ASN A 37 -0.75 -11.28 -43.06
CA ASN A 37 -1.06 -9.88 -43.32
C ASN A 37 -0.42 -8.99 -42.24
N VAL A 38 0.70 -8.39 -42.59
CA VAL A 38 1.53 -7.56 -41.71
C VAL A 38 0.73 -6.40 -41.09
N THR A 39 -0.17 -5.77 -41.85
CA THR A 39 -0.97 -4.64 -41.35
C THR A 39 -1.95 -5.07 -40.26
N ALA A 40 -2.65 -6.19 -40.45
CA ALA A 40 -3.57 -6.72 -39.44
C ALA A 40 -2.82 -7.18 -38.18
N CYS A 41 -1.65 -7.79 -38.37
CA CYS A 41 -0.77 -8.24 -37.29
C CYS A 41 -0.30 -7.07 -36.40
N ILE A 42 0.14 -5.97 -37.01
CA ILE A 42 0.57 -4.76 -36.29
C ILE A 42 -0.58 -4.13 -35.51
N ILE A 43 -1.78 -4.08 -36.09
CA ILE A 43 -2.97 -3.54 -35.41
C ILE A 43 -3.32 -4.38 -34.18
N GLN A 44 -3.35 -5.71 -34.33
CA GLN A 44 -3.66 -6.62 -33.22
C GLN A 44 -2.62 -6.50 -32.10
N ARG A 45 -1.32 -6.51 -32.43
CA ARG A 45 -0.25 -6.43 -31.43
C ARG A 45 -0.23 -5.09 -30.70
N LYS A 46 -0.60 -4.00 -31.38
CA LYS A 46 -0.79 -2.70 -30.75
C LYS A 46 -1.94 -2.76 -29.73
N GLN A 47 -3.06 -3.39 -30.08
CA GLN A 47 -4.19 -3.60 -29.15
C GLN A 47 -3.80 -4.49 -27.97
N ASP A 48 -3.03 -5.55 -28.20
CA ASP A 48 -2.57 -6.46 -27.14
C ASP A 48 -1.61 -5.73 -26.18
N PHE A 49 -0.72 -4.88 -26.70
CA PHE A 49 0.17 -4.04 -25.89
C PHE A 49 -0.59 -2.97 -25.11
N GLU A 50 -1.57 -2.30 -25.72
CA GLU A 50 -2.46 -1.35 -25.04
C GLU A 50 -3.23 -2.07 -23.91
N THR A 51 -3.77 -3.25 -24.17
CA THR A 51 -4.46 -4.09 -23.16
C THR A 51 -3.52 -4.50 -22.01
N PHE A 52 -2.28 -4.86 -22.32
CA PHE A 52 -1.26 -5.18 -21.31
C PHE A 52 -0.93 -3.97 -20.43
N LEU A 53 -0.73 -2.78 -21.03
CA LEU A 53 -0.46 -1.55 -20.29
C LEU A 53 -1.65 -1.16 -19.40
N ASP A 54 -2.88 -1.32 -19.91
CA ASP A 54 -4.09 -1.08 -19.13
C ASP A 54 -4.16 -2.02 -17.91
N GLY A 55 -3.89 -3.31 -18.09
CA GLY A 55 -3.84 -4.28 -16.98
C GLY A 55 -2.76 -3.95 -15.94
N PHE A 56 -1.58 -3.50 -16.37
CA PHE A 56 -0.51 -3.08 -15.46
C PHE A 56 -0.87 -1.83 -14.65
N GLU A 57 -1.51 -0.84 -15.28
CA GLU A 57 -1.97 0.37 -14.60
C GLU A 57 -3.13 0.06 -13.65
N GLU A 58 -4.06 -0.84 -14.01
CA GLU A 58 -5.10 -1.33 -13.10
C GLU A 58 -4.52 -1.99 -11.85
N GLN A 59 -3.53 -2.88 -12.01
CA GLN A 59 -2.88 -3.55 -10.89
C GLN A 59 -2.18 -2.54 -9.97
N LYS A 60 -1.48 -1.56 -10.53
CA LYS A 60 -0.81 -0.49 -9.78
C LYS A 60 -1.79 0.40 -9.00
N ILE A 61 -2.98 0.64 -9.55
CA ILE A 61 -4.08 1.32 -8.86
C ILE A 61 -4.57 0.48 -7.67
N GLN A 62 -4.80 -0.82 -7.88
CA GLN A 62 -5.24 -1.74 -6.83
C GLN A 62 -4.20 -1.84 -5.69
N ASP A 63 -2.93 -2.01 -6.02
CA ASP A 63 -1.83 -2.08 -5.06
C ASP A 63 -1.74 -0.79 -4.22
N ARG A 64 -1.99 0.37 -4.83
CA ARG A 64 -2.00 1.66 -4.13
C ARG A 64 -3.19 1.80 -3.19
N LEU A 65 -4.39 1.41 -3.63
CA LEU A 65 -5.60 1.42 -2.79
C LEU A 65 -5.46 0.46 -1.60
N LEU A 66 -4.88 -0.72 -1.83
CA LEU A 66 -4.57 -1.68 -0.77
C LEU A 66 -3.50 -1.13 0.19
N SER A 67 -2.42 -0.55 -0.32
CA SER A 67 -1.39 0.07 0.51
C SER A 67 -1.96 1.19 1.38
N ALA A 68 -2.85 2.02 0.84
CA ALA A 68 -3.52 3.08 1.60
C ALA A 68 -4.41 2.53 2.71
N SER A 69 -5.09 1.41 2.48
CA SER A 69 -5.80 0.69 3.54
C SER A 69 -4.87 0.28 4.66
N GLU A 70 -3.73 -0.33 4.32
CA GLU A 70 -2.79 -0.84 5.30
C GLU A 70 -2.18 0.30 6.11
N ILE A 71 -1.87 1.43 5.46
CA ILE A 71 -1.40 2.65 6.12
C ILE A 71 -2.46 3.18 7.07
N SER A 72 -3.72 3.29 6.63
CA SER A 72 -4.80 3.83 7.45
C SER A 72 -5.11 2.97 8.67
N HIS A 73 -4.76 1.68 8.61
CA HIS A 73 -4.88 0.75 9.72
C HIS A 73 -3.60 0.71 10.61
N SER A 74 -2.41 0.92 10.05
CA SER A 74 -1.12 0.70 10.74
C SER A 74 -0.19 1.92 10.66
N TYR A 75 -0.80 3.10 10.72
CA TYR A 75 -0.08 4.36 10.63
C TYR A 75 0.93 4.48 11.78
N SER A 76 2.08 5.07 11.48
CA SER A 76 3.04 5.50 12.51
C SER A 76 2.62 6.83 13.13
N GLN A 77 1.82 7.61 12.41
CA GLN A 77 1.36 8.92 12.83
C GLN A 77 0.02 9.27 12.18
N LYS A 78 -0.90 9.84 12.96
CA LYS A 78 -2.17 10.39 12.46
C LYS A 78 -2.25 11.88 12.77
N LEU A 79 -2.30 12.70 11.74
CA LEU A 79 -2.46 14.15 11.89
C LEU A 79 -3.94 14.49 11.85
N LEU A 80 -4.47 14.95 12.99
CA LEU A 80 -5.85 15.41 13.14
C LEU A 80 -5.90 16.90 12.81
N VAL A 81 -6.10 17.21 11.53
CA VAL A 81 -6.05 18.57 11.01
C VAL A 81 -7.40 19.25 11.17
N MET A 82 -7.43 20.33 11.95
CA MET A 82 -8.64 21.09 12.25
C MET A 82 -8.70 22.38 11.42
N THR A 83 -9.70 22.52 10.55
CA THR A 83 -9.78 23.61 9.54
C THR A 83 -10.65 24.80 9.96
N ASP A 84 -11.36 24.70 11.09
CA ASP A 84 -12.07 25.77 11.77
C ASP A 84 -11.92 25.65 13.30
N LYS A 85 -12.63 26.50 14.05
CA LYS A 85 -12.65 26.49 15.53
C LYS A 85 -14.09 26.25 16.03
N ASP A 86 -14.92 25.62 15.22
CA ASP A 86 -16.30 25.35 15.60
C ASP A 86 -16.32 24.28 16.68
N LYS A 87 -17.17 24.46 17.69
CA LYS A 87 -17.20 23.57 18.86
C LYS A 87 -17.46 22.10 18.48
N SER A 88 -18.33 21.88 17.50
CA SER A 88 -18.61 20.55 16.95
C SER A 88 -17.37 19.90 16.33
N THR A 89 -16.56 20.68 15.59
CA THR A 89 -15.30 20.20 15.02
C THR A 89 -14.30 19.85 16.11
N GLU A 90 -14.14 20.72 17.11
CA GLU A 90 -13.26 20.45 18.26
C GLU A 90 -13.66 19.17 19.00
N ASP A 91 -14.95 18.98 19.28
CA ASP A 91 -15.44 17.80 19.99
C ASP A 91 -15.18 16.51 19.20
N ARG A 92 -15.35 16.54 17.86
CA ARG A 92 -15.02 15.42 16.96
C ARG A 92 -13.53 15.12 16.93
N VAL A 93 -12.68 16.14 16.87
CA VAL A 93 -11.21 15.98 16.91
C VAL A 93 -10.77 15.39 18.24
N GLN A 94 -11.30 15.88 19.37
CA GLN A 94 -10.97 15.36 20.70
C GLN A 94 -11.45 13.92 20.87
N GLN A 95 -12.64 13.58 20.34
CA GLN A 95 -13.13 12.22 20.33
C GLN A 95 -12.18 11.29 19.55
N GLU A 96 -11.79 11.65 18.34
CA GLU A 96 -10.82 10.87 17.55
C GLU A 96 -9.48 10.74 18.28
N TYR A 97 -8.94 11.85 18.80
CA TYR A 97 -7.68 11.87 19.55
C TYR A 97 -7.72 10.94 20.78
N SER A 98 -8.86 10.85 21.46
CA SER A 98 -9.03 10.01 22.64
C SER A 98 -8.97 8.51 22.35
N LEU A 99 -9.20 8.10 21.10
CA LEU A 99 -9.11 6.70 20.68
C LEU A 99 -7.64 6.25 20.56
N ASP A 100 -6.76 7.15 20.15
CA ASP A 100 -5.34 6.86 19.94
C ASP A 100 -4.45 8.10 20.16
N PRO A 101 -4.23 8.51 21.43
CA PRO A 101 -3.47 9.72 21.73
C PRO A 101 -1.96 9.56 21.54
N HIS A 102 -1.45 8.33 21.39
CA HIS A 102 -0.02 8.06 21.29
C HIS A 102 0.53 8.33 19.89
N TYR A 103 -0.22 7.94 18.84
CA TYR A 103 0.18 8.16 17.46
C TYR A 103 -0.54 9.34 16.81
N SER A 104 -1.50 9.97 17.48
CA SER A 104 -2.23 11.12 16.95
C SER A 104 -1.60 12.45 17.36
N VAL A 105 -1.62 13.43 16.45
CA VAL A 105 -1.23 14.82 16.72
C VAL A 105 -2.29 15.76 16.18
N ILE A 106 -2.79 16.66 17.04
CA ILE A 106 -3.76 17.69 16.63
C ILE A 106 -3.01 18.84 15.96
N VAL A 107 -3.42 19.17 14.73
CA VAL A 107 -2.83 20.26 13.94
C VAL A 107 -3.91 21.32 13.70
N SER A 108 -3.70 22.51 14.27
CA SER A 108 -4.62 23.63 14.05
C SER A 108 -4.46 24.22 12.65
N LYS A 109 -5.50 24.87 12.14
CA LYS A 109 -5.45 25.65 10.90
C LYS A 109 -4.30 26.67 10.90
N ASP A 110 -4.06 27.32 12.03
CA ASP A 110 -2.99 28.32 12.17
C ASP A 110 -1.60 27.67 11.94
N CYS A 111 -1.42 26.41 12.32
CA CYS A 111 -0.20 25.65 12.04
C CYS A 111 -0.03 25.24 10.57
N LEU A 112 -1.08 25.18 9.78
CA LEU A 112 -0.95 24.95 8.33
C LEU A 112 -0.42 26.19 7.60
N TYR A 113 -0.58 27.38 8.19
CA TYR A 113 0.00 28.62 7.68
C TYR A 113 1.40 28.91 8.22
N ASN A 114 1.76 28.29 9.35
CA ASN A 114 3.07 28.46 9.98
C ASN A 114 3.84 27.13 10.02
N GLU A 115 4.79 26.95 9.09
CA GLU A 115 5.56 25.71 8.92
C GLU A 115 6.26 25.25 10.21
N SER A 116 6.56 26.14 11.15
CA SER A 116 7.28 25.80 12.38
C SER A 116 6.52 24.89 13.34
N CYS A 117 5.19 24.72 13.18
CA CYS A 117 4.38 23.86 14.07
C CYS A 117 3.62 22.74 13.35
N CYS A 118 3.82 22.54 12.04
CA CYS A 118 3.24 21.41 11.32
C CYS A 118 4.22 20.22 11.39
N PRO A 119 3.84 19.07 11.98
CA PRO A 119 4.69 17.89 12.00
C PRO A 119 5.03 17.42 10.59
N GLU A 120 6.23 16.89 10.41
CA GLU A 120 6.60 16.24 9.15
C GLU A 120 5.83 14.93 8.98
N ALA A 121 5.22 14.77 7.82
CA ALA A 121 4.55 13.57 7.39
C ALA A 121 5.49 12.71 6.56
N ASP A 122 5.42 11.41 6.80
CA ASP A 122 6.13 10.38 6.06
C ASP A 122 5.16 9.48 5.26
N GLY A 123 5.71 8.45 4.62
CA GLY A 123 4.96 7.46 3.83
C GLY A 123 4.02 6.56 4.66
N TYR A 124 3.92 6.75 5.97
CA TYR A 124 3.01 6.02 6.86
C TYR A 124 2.14 6.97 7.71
N THR A 125 2.11 8.25 7.35
CA THR A 125 1.29 9.26 8.01
C THR A 125 -0.11 9.32 7.38
N VAL A 126 -1.15 9.32 8.20
CA VAL A 126 -2.54 9.58 7.77
C VAL A 126 -2.91 11.01 8.15
N VAL A 127 -3.38 11.80 7.20
CA VAL A 127 -3.90 13.15 7.47
C VAL A 127 -5.42 13.10 7.50
N GLN A 128 -6.02 13.17 8.69
CA GLN A 128 -7.47 13.21 8.85
C GLN A 128 -7.93 14.65 9.06
N ILE A 129 -8.77 15.13 8.16
CA ILE A 129 -9.19 16.54 8.07
C ILE A 129 -10.58 16.69 8.69
N PHE A 130 -10.70 17.63 9.63
CA PHE A 130 -11.90 17.96 10.36
C PHE A 130 -12.32 19.39 10.10
N GLY A 131 -13.59 19.58 9.74
CA GLY A 131 -14.23 20.88 9.63
C GLY A 131 -15.75 20.78 9.53
N SER A 132 -16.39 21.94 9.56
CA SER A 132 -17.81 22.14 9.33
C SER A 132 -18.15 21.93 7.86
N VAL A 133 -18.90 20.87 7.57
CA VAL A 133 -19.33 20.55 6.21
C VAL A 133 -20.63 21.28 5.90
N SER A 134 -20.73 21.94 4.74
CA SER A 134 -21.98 22.58 4.31
C SER A 134 -23.09 21.54 4.07
N GLU A 135 -24.36 21.97 4.15
CA GLU A 135 -25.53 21.08 3.97
C GLU A 135 -25.51 20.31 2.64
N ASP A 136 -25.00 20.95 1.58
CA ASP A 136 -24.86 20.37 0.24
C ASP A 136 -23.56 19.57 0.04
N GLY A 137 -22.70 19.49 1.06
CA GLY A 137 -21.41 18.82 1.01
C GLY A 137 -20.41 19.44 0.02
N GLN A 138 -20.62 20.68 -0.43
CA GLN A 138 -19.76 21.37 -1.40
C GLN A 138 -18.59 22.13 -0.75
N SER A 139 -18.57 22.26 0.58
CA SER A 139 -17.48 22.91 1.30
C SER A 139 -17.18 22.27 2.65
N VAL A 140 -15.93 22.43 3.08
CA VAL A 140 -15.45 22.09 4.43
C VAL A 140 -14.81 23.34 5.03
N SER A 141 -15.34 23.83 6.14
CA SER A 141 -14.99 25.12 6.75
C SER A 141 -15.05 26.29 5.74
N GLY A 142 -16.02 26.26 4.83
CA GLY A 142 -16.19 27.23 3.75
C GLY A 142 -15.18 27.12 2.59
N LEU A 143 -14.28 26.14 2.61
CA LEU A 143 -13.32 25.89 1.54
C LEU A 143 -13.90 24.91 0.51
N SER A 144 -13.71 25.18 -0.78
CA SER A 144 -13.96 24.20 -1.84
C SER A 144 -12.94 23.06 -1.78
N GLY A 145 -13.21 21.94 -2.47
CA GLY A 145 -12.29 20.80 -2.51
C GLY A 145 -10.88 21.18 -2.97
N SER A 146 -10.77 22.04 -4.00
CA SER A 146 -9.47 22.53 -4.49
C SER A 146 -8.76 23.45 -3.49
N SER A 147 -9.51 24.33 -2.81
CA SER A 147 -8.94 25.26 -1.82
C SER A 147 -8.47 24.53 -0.56
N LEU A 148 -9.20 23.48 -0.16
CA LEU A 148 -8.79 22.62 0.93
C LEU A 148 -7.54 21.81 0.55
N ALA A 149 -7.49 21.25 -0.65
CA ALA A 149 -6.30 20.54 -1.14
C ALA A 149 -5.06 21.45 -1.20
N GLU A 150 -5.23 22.70 -1.62
CA GLU A 150 -4.18 23.71 -1.57
C GLU A 150 -3.68 23.99 -0.16
N LEU A 151 -4.60 24.06 0.81
CA LEU A 151 -4.24 24.22 2.22
C LEU A 151 -3.45 23.01 2.74
N MET A 152 -3.76 21.80 2.29
CA MET A 152 -3.04 20.56 2.64
C MET A 152 -1.73 20.38 1.87
N PHE A 153 -1.51 21.14 0.79
CA PHE A 153 -0.30 21.06 -0.02
C PHE A 153 0.83 21.87 0.61
N LYS A 154 1.41 21.32 1.68
CA LYS A 154 2.50 21.91 2.46
C LYS A 154 3.75 21.03 2.36
N PRO A 155 4.97 21.61 2.42
CA PRO A 155 6.21 20.83 2.45
C PRO A 155 6.17 19.71 3.47
N SER A 156 5.73 20.00 4.70
CA SER A 156 5.59 19.03 5.80
C SER A 156 4.59 17.92 5.52
N LEU A 157 3.66 18.08 4.57
CA LEU A 157 2.62 17.10 4.24
C LEU A 157 2.84 16.42 2.88
N THR A 158 3.93 16.74 2.17
CA THR A 158 4.20 16.16 0.83
C THR A 158 4.47 14.66 0.86
N GLY A 159 4.93 14.14 2.00
CA GLY A 159 5.15 12.71 2.21
C GLY A 159 3.86 11.90 2.41
N THR A 160 2.73 12.56 2.69
CA THR A 160 1.47 11.92 3.06
C THR A 160 0.87 11.12 1.89
N PRO A 161 0.68 9.79 2.05
CA PRO A 161 0.02 8.96 1.06
C PRO A 161 -1.52 8.97 1.17
N VAL A 162 -2.08 9.25 2.36
CA VAL A 162 -3.52 9.14 2.63
C VAL A 162 -4.08 10.40 3.29
N PHE A 163 -5.10 10.98 2.67
CA PHE A 163 -5.95 12.02 3.24
C PHE A 163 -7.32 11.44 3.57
N SER A 164 -7.82 11.68 4.77
CA SER A 164 -9.14 11.24 5.21
C SER A 164 -10.03 12.46 5.48
N LEU A 165 -11.27 12.46 4.99
CA LEU A 165 -12.23 13.52 5.25
C LEU A 165 -13.21 13.11 6.34
N ASN A 166 -13.22 13.84 7.46
CA ASN A 166 -14.21 13.66 8.50
C ASN A 166 -15.48 14.45 8.15
N GLY A 167 -16.51 13.74 7.68
CA GLY A 167 -17.83 14.29 7.37
C GLY A 167 -18.31 13.98 5.95
N SER A 168 -19.62 14.15 5.72
CA SER A 168 -20.27 13.77 4.46
C SER A 168 -20.08 14.84 3.38
N THR A 169 -19.02 14.72 2.59
CA THR A 169 -18.77 15.59 1.44
C THR A 169 -19.36 15.03 0.15
N SER A 170 -19.69 15.92 -0.79
CA SER A 170 -20.21 15.53 -2.11
C SER A 170 -19.12 14.91 -2.99
N THR A 171 -19.50 14.08 -3.96
CA THR A 171 -18.57 13.55 -4.97
C THR A 171 -17.85 14.66 -5.74
N HIS A 172 -18.54 15.77 -6.03
CA HIS A 172 -17.94 16.92 -6.69
C HIS A 172 -16.83 17.58 -5.85
N PHE A 173 -17.04 17.70 -4.53
CA PHE A 173 -16.02 18.17 -3.62
C PHE A 173 -14.79 17.24 -3.63
N GLN A 174 -15.02 15.93 -3.47
CA GLN A 174 -13.98 14.90 -3.44
C GLN A 174 -13.15 14.87 -4.74
N GLN A 175 -13.82 14.98 -5.89
CA GLN A 175 -13.19 15.08 -7.20
C GLN A 175 -12.26 16.29 -7.31
N ASN A 176 -12.74 17.47 -6.90
CA ASN A 176 -11.93 18.70 -6.96
C ASN A 176 -10.75 18.65 -5.99
N PHE A 177 -10.91 18.03 -4.83
CA PHE A 177 -9.83 17.80 -3.89
C PHE A 177 -8.75 16.89 -4.50
N MET A 178 -9.11 15.71 -5.01
CA MET A 178 -8.15 14.77 -5.61
C MET A 178 -7.47 15.34 -6.86
N ARG A 179 -8.22 16.05 -7.71
CA ARG A 179 -7.70 16.63 -8.97
C ARG A 179 -6.54 17.59 -8.72
N PHE A 180 -6.55 18.31 -7.60
CA PHE A 180 -5.46 19.21 -7.22
C PHE A 180 -4.11 18.48 -7.10
N PHE A 181 -4.11 17.30 -6.46
CA PHE A 181 -2.92 16.47 -6.27
C PHE A 181 -2.53 15.76 -7.57
N GLN A 182 -3.51 15.26 -8.33
CA GLN A 182 -3.29 14.59 -9.61
C GLN A 182 -2.54 15.49 -10.60
N ILE A 183 -2.95 16.75 -10.75
CA ILE A 183 -2.31 17.72 -11.68
C ILE A 183 -0.86 18.02 -11.26
N ARG A 184 -0.52 17.84 -9.97
CA ARG A 184 0.83 18.03 -9.43
C ARG A 184 1.66 16.74 -9.40
N GLY A 185 1.14 15.65 -9.96
CA GLY A 185 1.81 14.35 -9.98
C GLY A 185 1.90 13.67 -8.61
N ILE A 186 1.07 14.09 -7.65
CA ILE A 186 1.09 13.56 -6.28
C ILE A 186 0.12 12.39 -6.19
N LYS A 187 0.64 11.27 -5.69
CA LYS A 187 -0.08 10.00 -5.58
C LYS A 187 -0.87 9.88 -4.28
N ALA A 188 -1.69 10.88 -3.96
CA ALA A 188 -2.56 10.88 -2.79
C ALA A 188 -3.74 9.91 -2.93
N VAL A 189 -4.10 9.21 -1.85
CA VAL A 189 -5.36 8.46 -1.74
C VAL A 189 -6.32 9.24 -0.86
N LEU A 190 -7.58 9.32 -1.26
CA LEU A 190 -8.64 9.93 -0.47
C LEU A 190 -9.44 8.82 0.23
N GLU A 191 -9.44 8.84 1.55
CA GLU A 191 -10.31 8.03 2.41
C GLU A 191 -11.56 8.85 2.79
N THR A 192 -12.73 8.23 2.64
CA THR A 192 -14.01 8.79 3.09
C THR A 192 -14.84 7.71 3.79
N ASN A 193 -15.72 8.13 4.70
CA ASN A 193 -16.70 7.24 5.28
C ASN A 193 -18.04 7.40 4.57
N GLN A 194 -18.56 6.32 3.97
CA GLN A 194 -19.88 6.26 3.35
C GLN A 194 -20.66 5.08 3.94
N GLU A 195 -21.84 5.33 4.51
CA GLU A 195 -22.77 4.28 4.96
C GLU A 195 -22.11 3.17 5.82
N ASN A 196 -21.28 3.57 6.79
CA ASN A 196 -20.49 2.66 7.62
C ASN A 196 -19.52 1.77 6.82
N HIS A 197 -18.97 2.25 5.72
CA HIS A 197 -17.87 1.64 4.99
C HIS A 197 -16.78 2.69 4.72
N GLN A 198 -15.51 2.30 4.92
CA GLN A 198 -14.38 3.10 4.49
C GLN A 198 -14.17 2.90 2.99
N LEU A 199 -14.28 4.01 2.25
CA LEU A 199 -14.06 4.08 0.82
C LEU A 199 -12.73 4.78 0.53
N TYR A 200 -11.85 4.10 -0.18
CA TYR A 200 -10.57 4.64 -0.64
C TYR A 200 -10.68 4.96 -2.12
N GLN A 201 -10.24 6.14 -2.52
CA GLN A 201 -10.35 6.65 -3.89
C GLN A 201 -9.01 7.19 -4.38
N VAL A 202 -8.73 6.95 -5.66
CA VAL A 202 -7.61 7.56 -6.38
C VAL A 202 -8.08 8.15 -7.69
N MET A 203 -7.41 9.22 -8.11
CA MET A 203 -7.58 9.85 -9.41
C MET A 203 -6.23 9.89 -10.12
N ASP A 204 -6.03 9.00 -11.10
CA ASP A 204 -4.80 8.95 -11.89
C ASP A 204 -4.95 9.65 -13.24
N GLN A 205 -6.18 9.73 -13.77
CA GLN A 205 -6.51 10.50 -14.97
C GLN A 205 -7.62 11.53 -14.70
N PRO A 206 -7.65 12.67 -15.43
CA PRO A 206 -8.71 13.65 -15.29
C PRO A 206 -10.09 13.03 -15.53
N GLY A 207 -10.95 13.03 -14.50
CA GLY A 207 -12.31 12.50 -14.58
C GLY A 207 -12.45 10.99 -14.39
N SER A 208 -11.36 10.25 -14.19
CA SER A 208 -11.40 8.83 -13.84
C SER A 208 -11.10 8.65 -12.34
N ILE A 209 -12.02 8.02 -11.61
CA ILE A 209 -11.85 7.66 -10.21
C ILE A 209 -11.92 6.14 -10.10
N SER A 210 -10.90 5.55 -9.49
CA SER A 210 -10.92 4.17 -9.04
C SER A 210 -11.17 4.15 -7.54
N SER A 211 -12.02 3.24 -7.09
CA SER A 211 -12.42 3.16 -5.69
C SER A 211 -12.34 1.74 -5.16
N TYR A 212 -11.99 1.61 -3.89
CA TYR A 212 -11.91 0.35 -3.17
C TYR A 212 -12.66 0.47 -1.84
N THR A 213 -13.67 -0.39 -1.67
CA THR A 213 -14.43 -0.49 -0.43
C THR A 213 -13.85 -1.62 0.41
N ILE A 214 -13.52 -1.32 1.66
CA ILE A 214 -12.93 -2.31 2.55
C ILE A 214 -14.01 -2.89 3.46
N PRO A 215 -13.99 -4.20 3.73
CA PRO A 215 -14.73 -4.74 4.86
C PRO A 215 -14.35 -4.00 6.14
N GLN A 216 -15.34 -3.52 6.89
CA GLN A 216 -15.15 -2.84 8.17
C GLN A 216 -14.15 -3.61 9.05
N ARG A 217 -13.03 -2.96 9.36
CA ARG A 217 -12.02 -3.43 10.31
C ARG A 217 -11.84 -2.33 11.35
N PRO A 218 -12.00 -2.62 12.65
CA PRO A 218 -11.67 -1.65 13.69
C PRO A 218 -10.24 -1.15 13.49
N VAL A 219 -9.98 0.14 13.73
CA VAL A 219 -8.60 0.62 13.88
C VAL A 219 -8.00 -0.12 15.07
N ASP A 220 -7.07 -1.02 14.77
CA ASP A 220 -6.51 -1.92 15.77
C ASP A 220 -5.02 -1.61 15.95
N HIS A 221 -4.71 -0.86 17.01
CA HIS A 221 -3.36 -0.66 17.54
C HIS A 221 -2.92 -1.82 18.44
N THR A 222 -3.83 -2.74 18.80
CA THR A 222 -3.36 -4.02 19.28
C THR A 222 -2.64 -4.66 18.10
N ILE A 223 -1.47 -5.20 18.38
CA ILE A 223 -0.72 -5.82 17.31
C ILE A 223 -1.62 -6.96 16.80
N GLN A 224 -2.08 -6.85 15.54
CA GLN A 224 -2.96 -7.86 14.90
C GLN A 224 -2.35 -9.27 14.95
N TYR A 225 -1.07 -9.34 15.25
CA TYR A 225 -0.25 -10.51 15.41
C TYR A 225 0.40 -10.50 16.79
N ASP A 226 0.53 -11.66 17.40
CA ASP A 226 1.27 -11.81 18.65
C ASP A 226 2.77 -11.52 18.50
N HIS A 227 3.30 -11.72 17.28
CA HIS A 227 4.69 -11.48 16.93
C HIS A 227 4.89 -11.26 15.42
N GLN A 228 5.90 -10.47 15.06
CA GLN A 228 6.35 -10.21 13.68
C GLN A 228 7.81 -10.63 13.49
N GLN A 229 8.06 -11.48 12.50
CA GLN A 229 9.43 -11.74 12.01
C GLN A 229 9.64 -11.03 10.68
N ILE A 230 10.65 -10.15 10.64
CA ILE A 230 11.09 -9.43 9.43
C ILE A 230 12.37 -10.09 8.93
N ILE A 231 12.34 -10.67 7.74
CA ILE A 231 13.48 -11.35 7.12
C ILE A 231 14.04 -10.48 6.00
N ILE A 232 15.26 -10.01 6.20
CA ILE A 232 16.08 -9.34 5.20
C ILE A 232 16.62 -10.40 4.25
N MET A 233 16.14 -10.37 3.01
CA MET A 233 16.46 -11.36 1.98
C MET A 233 17.80 -11.08 1.27
N GLU A 234 18.30 -9.84 1.31
CA GLU A 234 19.63 -9.48 0.80
C GLU A 234 20.33 -8.43 1.65
N SER A 235 21.66 -8.41 1.59
CA SER A 235 22.46 -7.41 2.30
C SER A 235 22.62 -6.11 1.50
N ASP A 236 21.49 -5.45 1.19
CA ASP A 236 21.46 -4.11 0.58
C ASP A 236 21.07 -3.02 1.62
N PRO A 237 21.69 -1.83 1.61
CA PRO A 237 21.37 -0.75 2.56
C PRO A 237 19.93 -0.24 2.50
N VAL A 238 19.31 -0.19 1.32
CA VAL A 238 17.90 0.25 1.14
C VAL A 238 16.95 -0.79 1.72
N VAL A 239 17.22 -2.07 1.47
CA VAL A 239 16.46 -3.19 2.05
C VAL A 239 16.58 -3.21 3.57
N ARG A 240 17.80 -3.01 4.11
CA ARG A 240 18.01 -2.88 5.56
C ARG A 240 17.23 -1.72 6.16
N LYS A 241 17.24 -0.55 5.50
CA LYS A 241 16.49 0.62 5.95
C LYS A 241 14.98 0.35 5.97
N ALA A 242 14.44 -0.33 4.95
CA ALA A 242 13.03 -0.73 4.93
C ALA A 242 12.69 -1.70 6.08
N ALA A 243 13.56 -2.69 6.36
CA ALA A 243 13.39 -3.59 7.48
C ALA A 243 13.44 -2.87 8.84
N THR A 244 14.32 -1.88 9.00
CA THR A 244 14.37 -1.02 10.20
C THR A 244 13.05 -0.29 10.41
N PHE A 245 12.51 0.36 9.37
CA PHE A 245 11.21 1.03 9.49
C PHE A 245 10.06 0.09 9.87
N LEU A 246 10.05 -1.13 9.32
CA LEU A 246 9.04 -2.14 9.69
C LEU A 246 9.17 -2.59 11.15
N TYR A 247 10.39 -2.68 11.67
CA TYR A 247 10.64 -3.01 13.07
C TYR A 247 10.19 -1.89 14.01
N GLU A 248 10.51 -0.64 13.68
CA GLU A 248 10.19 0.54 14.48
C GLU A 248 8.68 0.77 14.65
N LYS A 249 7.84 0.21 13.76
CA LYS A 249 6.38 0.24 13.92
C LYS A 249 5.88 -0.52 15.15
N HIS A 250 6.48 -1.67 15.45
CA HIS A 250 6.04 -2.54 16.55
C HIS A 250 7.26 -3.21 17.23
N PRO A 251 8.18 -2.45 17.84
CA PRO A 251 9.48 -2.97 18.28
C PRO A 251 9.38 -4.02 19.39
N GLU A 252 8.34 -3.94 20.24
CA GLU A 252 8.10 -4.86 21.35
C GLU A 252 7.75 -6.28 20.91
N VAL A 253 7.15 -6.41 19.72
CA VAL A 253 6.68 -7.68 19.16
C VAL A 253 7.24 -7.93 17.77
N SER A 254 8.35 -7.29 17.43
CA SER A 254 9.06 -7.51 16.17
C SER A 254 10.43 -8.10 16.41
N SER A 255 10.92 -8.81 15.42
CA SER A 255 12.27 -9.35 15.38
C SER A 255 12.78 -9.30 13.94
N VAL A 256 14.06 -8.99 13.78
CA VAL A 256 14.68 -8.85 12.47
C VAL A 256 15.72 -9.95 12.29
N TYR A 257 15.63 -10.63 11.16
CA TYR A 257 16.51 -11.69 10.73
C TYR A 257 17.17 -11.30 9.40
N ILE A 258 18.35 -11.87 9.14
CA ILE A 258 19.01 -11.85 7.83
C ILE A 258 19.30 -13.27 7.40
N LEU A 259 19.24 -13.55 6.10
CA LEU A 259 19.66 -14.85 5.59
C LEU A 259 21.17 -15.05 5.74
N ASP A 260 21.57 -16.21 6.24
CA ASP A 260 22.95 -16.67 6.18
C ASP A 260 23.30 -17.28 4.81
N GLU A 261 24.55 -17.72 4.64
CA GLU A 261 25.06 -18.34 3.41
C GLU A 261 24.29 -19.61 3.00
N ASN A 262 23.61 -20.27 3.94
CA ASN A 262 22.80 -21.45 3.71
C ASN A 262 21.32 -21.11 3.52
N GLN A 263 20.95 -19.83 3.39
CA GLN A 263 19.57 -19.35 3.32
C GLN A 263 18.75 -19.73 4.56
N ARG A 264 19.38 -19.64 5.75
CA ARG A 264 18.71 -19.80 7.04
C ARG A 264 18.56 -18.42 7.70
N PRO A 265 17.35 -18.09 8.21
CA PRO A 265 17.16 -16.85 8.96
C PRO A 265 18.03 -16.83 10.22
N LYS A 266 18.88 -15.81 10.35
CA LYS A 266 19.71 -15.54 11.53
C LYS A 266 19.23 -14.25 12.19
N LEU A 267 18.88 -14.34 13.48
CA LEU A 267 18.42 -13.19 14.25
C LEU A 267 19.53 -12.13 14.34
N ILE A 268 19.17 -10.88 14.09
CA ILE A 268 20.07 -9.72 14.22
C ILE A 268 19.50 -8.63 15.13
N HIS A 269 18.19 -8.61 15.39
CA HIS A 269 17.56 -7.62 16.27
C HIS A 269 16.23 -8.12 16.87
N GLY A 270 15.89 -7.67 18.08
CA GLY A 270 14.68 -8.08 18.81
C GLY A 270 14.79 -9.45 19.50
N ALA A 271 13.68 -9.93 20.04
CA ALA A 271 13.62 -11.21 20.75
C ALA A 271 13.43 -12.40 19.78
N SER A 272 14.06 -13.53 20.10
CA SER A 272 13.88 -14.79 19.36
C SER A 272 12.55 -15.45 19.73
N VAL A 273 11.45 -14.96 19.17
CA VAL A 273 10.11 -15.53 19.38
C VAL A 273 9.71 -16.38 18.16
N PRO A 274 9.32 -17.65 18.33
CA PRO A 274 8.86 -18.48 17.22
C PRO A 274 7.49 -18.00 16.71
N LEU A 275 7.24 -18.12 15.40
CA LEU A 275 5.96 -17.79 14.78
C LEU A 275 4.84 -18.73 15.25
N SER A 276 3.72 -18.17 15.68
CA SER A 276 2.47 -18.86 15.97
C SER A 276 1.48 -18.75 14.81
N GLU A 277 0.28 -19.30 15.00
CA GLU A 277 -0.84 -19.12 14.07
C GLU A 277 -1.32 -17.68 13.95
N ASP A 278 -1.08 -16.85 14.97
CA ASP A 278 -1.41 -15.43 14.97
C ASP A 278 -0.27 -14.53 14.50
N SER A 279 0.93 -15.06 14.27
CA SER A 279 2.09 -14.25 13.91
C SER A 279 2.07 -13.72 12.47
N ARG A 280 2.89 -12.69 12.21
CA ARG A 280 3.17 -12.15 10.87
C ARG A 280 4.61 -12.44 10.45
N LEU A 281 4.77 -12.89 9.21
CA LEU A 281 6.07 -13.01 8.55
C LEU A 281 6.20 -11.94 7.47
N VAL A 282 7.31 -11.22 7.43
CA VAL A 282 7.58 -10.19 6.42
C VAL A 282 8.90 -10.48 5.74
N LEU A 283 8.89 -10.66 4.41
CA LEU A 283 10.08 -10.85 3.60
C LEU A 283 10.44 -9.54 2.90
N VAL A 284 11.64 -9.03 3.11
CA VAL A 284 12.07 -7.72 2.60
C VAL A 284 13.24 -7.88 1.65
N GLY A 285 13.10 -7.39 0.43
CA GLY A 285 14.11 -7.52 -0.62
C GLY A 285 13.77 -6.71 -1.85
N HIS A 286 14.66 -6.64 -2.83
CA HIS A 286 14.39 -6.08 -4.13
C HIS A 286 13.54 -7.04 -4.97
N GLY A 287 12.52 -6.51 -5.65
CA GLY A 287 11.78 -7.26 -6.66
C GLY A 287 12.38 -7.02 -8.03
N ALA A 288 12.76 -8.10 -8.73
CA ALA A 288 13.24 -8.03 -10.11
C ALA A 288 12.81 -9.27 -10.90
N LYS A 289 12.51 -9.11 -12.18
CA LYS A 289 12.32 -10.25 -13.08
C LYS A 289 13.69 -10.81 -13.48
N ASP A 290 13.79 -12.14 -13.57
CA ASP A 290 14.96 -12.78 -14.18
C ASP A 290 14.84 -12.83 -15.72
N ASP A 291 15.84 -13.43 -16.37
CA ASP A 291 15.89 -13.57 -17.83
C ASP A 291 14.72 -14.39 -18.42
N SER A 292 14.05 -15.20 -17.60
CA SER A 292 12.86 -15.97 -17.98
C SER A 292 11.56 -15.18 -17.80
N GLY A 293 11.63 -13.99 -17.18
CA GLY A 293 10.48 -13.16 -16.85
C GLY A 293 9.84 -13.49 -15.49
N GLU A 294 10.34 -14.50 -14.77
CA GLU A 294 9.84 -14.86 -13.44
C GLU A 294 10.22 -13.79 -12.42
N MET A 295 9.25 -13.38 -11.59
CA MET A 295 9.51 -12.42 -10.51
C MET A 295 10.34 -13.07 -9.41
N ARG A 296 11.44 -12.42 -9.04
CA ARG A 296 12.33 -12.83 -7.96
C ARG A 296 12.39 -11.80 -6.86
N LEU A 297 12.46 -12.28 -5.62
CA LEU A 297 12.72 -11.47 -4.45
C LEU A 297 14.18 -11.64 -4.05
N SER A 298 14.99 -10.59 -4.16
CA SER A 298 16.44 -10.64 -3.91
C SER A 298 17.16 -11.74 -4.71
N GLY A 299 16.67 -12.01 -5.92
CA GLY A 299 17.20 -13.09 -6.77
C GLY A 299 16.68 -14.50 -6.43
N TYR A 300 15.84 -14.65 -5.40
CA TYR A 300 15.19 -15.91 -5.05
C TYR A 300 13.86 -16.08 -5.80
N GLY A 301 13.68 -17.23 -6.45
CA GLY A 301 12.39 -17.63 -7.01
C GLY A 301 11.43 -18.15 -5.93
N ALA A 302 10.18 -18.43 -6.31
CA ALA A 302 9.13 -18.82 -5.37
C ALA A 302 9.49 -20.06 -4.53
N GLN A 303 10.17 -21.04 -5.13
CA GLN A 303 10.58 -22.26 -4.42
C GLN A 303 11.64 -22.00 -3.35
N ASP A 304 12.58 -21.10 -3.61
CA ASP A 304 13.64 -20.78 -2.65
C ASP A 304 13.09 -19.93 -1.51
N VAL A 305 12.18 -18.99 -1.83
CA VAL A 305 11.40 -18.27 -0.82
C VAL A 305 10.61 -19.24 0.07
N ALA A 306 9.95 -20.24 -0.51
CA ALA A 306 9.24 -21.25 0.27
C ALA A 306 10.18 -22.04 1.21
N LYS A 307 11.40 -22.39 0.78
CA LYS A 307 12.41 -23.03 1.63
C LYS A 307 12.85 -22.12 2.77
N VAL A 308 13.01 -20.82 2.52
CA VAL A 308 13.32 -19.83 3.57
C VAL A 308 12.19 -19.79 4.60
N ILE A 309 10.93 -19.70 4.16
CA ILE A 309 9.75 -19.71 5.05
C ILE A 309 9.68 -21.00 5.86
N GLN A 310 9.99 -22.17 5.28
CA GLN A 310 10.00 -23.44 6.00
C GLN A 310 11.09 -23.54 7.07
N ARG A 311 12.13 -22.70 6.99
CA ARG A 311 13.26 -22.68 7.93
C ARG A 311 13.08 -21.64 9.03
N THR A 312 11.99 -20.88 9.04
CA THR A 312 11.68 -19.96 10.14
C THR A 312 11.33 -20.75 11.40
N SER A 313 11.69 -20.19 12.55
CA SER A 313 11.29 -20.78 13.83
C SER A 313 9.79 -20.56 14.01
N ARG A 314 9.02 -21.65 14.15
CA ARG A 314 7.56 -21.63 14.30
C ARG A 314 7.07 -22.74 15.23
N VAL A 315 5.99 -22.46 15.94
CA VAL A 315 5.26 -23.41 16.82
C VAL A 315 3.93 -23.85 16.22
N SER A 316 3.50 -23.23 15.12
CA SER A 316 2.32 -23.63 14.33
C SER A 316 2.70 -23.92 12.88
N ASP A 317 1.89 -24.74 12.22
CA ASP A 317 1.97 -25.01 10.78
C ASP A 317 1.33 -23.88 9.93
N THR A 318 0.54 -23.02 10.57
CA THR A 318 -0.06 -21.84 9.97
C THR A 318 0.58 -20.57 10.52
N ILE A 319 0.57 -19.52 9.70
CA ILE A 319 0.97 -18.17 10.06
C ILE A 319 -0.13 -17.25 9.56
N LYS A 320 -0.63 -16.33 10.39
CA LYS A 320 -1.76 -15.46 10.06
C LYS A 320 -1.55 -14.70 8.75
N THR A 321 -0.35 -14.18 8.55
CA THR A 321 -0.03 -13.41 7.34
C THR A 321 1.44 -13.53 6.97
N THR A 322 1.71 -13.74 5.68
CA THR A 322 3.04 -13.55 5.09
C THR A 322 2.97 -12.38 4.12
N SER A 323 3.76 -11.33 4.36
CA SER A 323 3.86 -10.14 3.50
C SER A 323 5.19 -10.16 2.75
N VAL A 324 5.18 -9.77 1.48
CA VAL A 324 6.39 -9.55 0.67
C VAL A 324 6.54 -8.05 0.42
N VAL A 325 7.66 -7.48 0.85
CA VAL A 325 7.99 -6.07 0.68
C VAL A 325 9.12 -5.97 -0.34
N ALA A 326 8.71 -5.67 -1.58
CA ALA A 326 9.62 -5.48 -2.70
C ALA A 326 10.07 -4.01 -2.79
N VAL A 327 11.35 -3.75 -2.49
CA VAL A 327 11.95 -2.43 -2.64
C VAL A 327 12.34 -2.21 -4.10
N ARG A 328 12.02 -1.04 -4.65
CA ARG A 328 12.39 -0.71 -6.03
C ARG A 328 13.90 -0.48 -6.13
N SER A 329 14.57 -1.23 -6.99
CA SER A 329 15.97 -0.96 -7.37
C SER A 329 16.00 0.19 -8.39
N ASP A 330 17.00 1.05 -8.27
CA ASP A 330 17.32 2.04 -9.30
C ASP A 330 17.90 1.28 -10.51
N PRO A 331 17.33 1.38 -11.73
CA PRO A 331 17.70 0.56 -12.89
C PRO A 331 19.17 0.71 -13.34
N THR A 332 19.92 1.63 -12.72
CA THR A 332 21.35 1.85 -12.97
C THR A 332 22.29 0.90 -12.21
N LYS A 333 21.77 0.08 -11.29
CA LYS A 333 22.56 -0.91 -10.54
C LYS A 333 22.11 -2.33 -10.90
N SER A 334 22.69 -2.89 -11.96
CA SER A 334 22.67 -4.33 -12.16
C SER A 334 23.48 -5.00 -11.05
N HIS A 335 22.82 -5.79 -10.19
CA HIS A 335 23.54 -6.68 -9.26
C HIS A 335 23.79 -8.03 -9.93
N PRO A 336 25.04 -8.52 -9.91
CA PRO A 336 25.35 -9.84 -10.43
C PRO A 336 24.69 -10.92 -9.56
N ASN A 337 24.29 -11.99 -10.23
CA ASN A 337 23.67 -13.15 -9.63
C ASN A 337 24.61 -13.76 -8.56
N PRO A 338 24.15 -14.11 -7.35
CA PRO A 338 24.99 -14.79 -6.36
C PRO A 338 25.52 -16.15 -6.84
N ALA A 339 24.93 -16.73 -7.90
CA ALA A 339 25.47 -17.91 -8.58
C ALA A 339 26.83 -17.66 -9.28
N ASP A 340 27.17 -16.41 -9.61
CA ASP A 340 28.42 -16.06 -10.32
C ASP A 340 29.62 -15.84 -9.38
N ARG A 341 29.45 -16.03 -8.05
CA ARG A 341 30.56 -15.93 -7.08
C ARG A 341 31.27 -17.27 -6.80
N ALA A 342 30.85 -18.34 -7.47
CA ALA A 342 31.50 -19.64 -7.41
C ALA A 342 32.01 -20.03 -8.80
N SER A 343 33.09 -19.39 -9.26
CA SER A 343 33.90 -19.83 -10.41
C SER A 343 35.34 -19.40 -10.21
#